data_AF-A0AAU7R996-F1
#
_entry.id   AF-A0AAU7R996-F1
#
_cell.length_a   1.000
_cell.length_b   1.000
_cell.length_c   1.000
_cell.angle_alpha   90.00
_cell.angle_beta   90.00
_cell.angle_gamma   90.00
#
_symmetry.space_group_name_H-M   'P 1'
#
loop_
_entity.id
_entity.type
_entity.pdbx_description
1 polymer ?
#
loop_
_entity_poly.entity_id
_entity_poly.type
_entity_poly.pdbx_seq_one_letter_code
_entity_poly.pdbx_strand_id
1 'polypeptide(L)' 'MLEATFSGRALDELAQRIVLVGSVAGNDLVRELLTERLTRTLPYPPEIVLSDFAQDAALLGALVMATEAQPAVV' A
#
# COMPACT_ATOMS: atom_id res chain seq x y z
N MET A 1 -26.29 -11.11 -16.29
CA MET A 1 -26.40 -10.98 -14.81
C MET A 1 -25.03 -10.58 -14.29
N LEU A 2 -24.69 -9.29 -14.37
CA LEU A 2 -23.38 -8.70 -14.06
C LEU A 2 -23.55 -7.45 -13.16
N GLU A 3 -24.56 -7.44 -12.28
CA GLU A 3 -24.91 -6.23 -11.50
C GLU A 3 -24.85 -6.42 -9.97
N ALA A 4 -24.36 -7.55 -9.46
CA ALA A 4 -24.47 -7.88 -8.03
C ALA A 4 -23.19 -7.72 -7.17
N THR A 5 -22.06 -7.23 -7.71
CA THR A 5 -20.80 -7.13 -6.93
C THR A 5 -20.13 -5.76 -6.96
N PHE A 6 -20.90 -4.68 -7.18
CA PHE A 6 -20.50 -3.29 -6.90
C PHE A 6 -21.33 -2.74 -5.72
N SER A 7 -21.63 -3.60 -4.75
CA SER A 7 -22.30 -3.21 -3.50
C SER A 7 -21.29 -2.46 -2.62
N GLY A 8 -21.71 -1.35 -2.00
CA GLY A 8 -20.89 -0.32 -1.36
C GLY A 8 -19.76 -0.75 -0.41
N ARG A 9 -19.66 -2.01 0.01
CA ARG A 9 -18.49 -2.58 0.71
C ARG A 9 -17.23 -2.66 -0.14
N ALA A 10 -17.34 -2.86 -1.46
CA ALA A 10 -16.18 -2.92 -2.35
C ALA A 10 -15.54 -1.54 -2.60
N LEU A 11 -16.29 -0.45 -2.36
CA LEU A 11 -15.76 0.91 -2.41
C LEU A 11 -15.03 1.29 -1.11
N ASP A 12 -15.41 0.71 0.03
CA ASP A 12 -14.69 0.88 1.31
C ASP A 12 -13.31 0.18 1.30
N GLU A 13 -13.15 -0.87 0.49
CA GLU A 13 -11.89 -1.62 0.31
C GLU A 13 -10.99 -1.11 -0.83
N LEU A 14 -11.33 0.02 -1.47
CA LEU A 14 -10.36 0.69 -2.35
C LEU A 14 -9.20 1.17 -1.48
N ALA A 15 -8.00 0.63 -1.71
CA ALA A 15 -6.80 1.02 -0.97
C ALA A 15 -6.64 2.55 -0.98
N GLN A 16 -6.96 3.20 0.14
CA GLN A 16 -6.92 4.67 0.23
C GLN A 16 -5.49 5.19 0.10
N ARG A 17 -4.50 4.34 0.42
CA ARG A 17 -3.08 4.65 0.42
C ARG A 17 -2.27 3.47 -0.07
N ILE A 18 -1.36 3.72 -1.02
CA ILE A 18 -0.37 2.79 -1.50
C ILE A 18 0.99 3.24 -0.97
N VAL A 19 1.64 2.38 -0.19
CA VAL A 19 3.00 2.63 0.33
C VAL A 19 4.00 1.90 -0.56
N LEU A 20 4.93 2.65 -1.16
CA LEU A 20 5.99 2.12 -1.99
C LEU A 20 7.22 1.79 -1.11
N VAL A 21 7.80 0.61 -1.34
CA VAL A 21 9.00 0.10 -0.66
C VAL A 21 9.91 -0.59 -1.67
N GLY A 22 11.18 -0.79 -1.30
CA GLY A 22 12.22 -1.37 -2.14
C GLY A 22 13.00 -0.33 -2.94
N SER A 23 14.12 -0.77 -3.51
CA SER A 23 15.09 0.07 -4.23
C SER A 23 14.49 0.81 -5.43
N VAL A 24 13.64 0.14 -6.19
CA VAL A 24 13.00 0.72 -7.39
C VAL A 24 12.03 1.86 -7.02
N ALA A 25 11.38 1.79 -5.86
CA ALA A 25 10.46 2.82 -5.39
C ALA A 25 11.13 4.16 -5.05
N GLY A 26 12.44 4.13 -4.74
CA GLY A 26 13.22 5.33 -4.50
C GLY A 26 13.60 6.10 -5.77
N ASN A 27 13.31 5.55 -6.95
CA ASN A 27 13.55 6.25 -8.21
C ASN A 27 12.40 7.21 -8.53
N ASP A 28 12.70 8.51 -8.59
CA ASP A 28 11.71 9.56 -8.82
C ASP A 28 10.93 9.37 -10.12
N LEU A 29 11.60 9.02 -11.22
CA LEU A 29 10.97 8.81 -12.52
C LEU A 29 9.98 7.63 -12.47
N VAL A 30 10.37 6.52 -11.84
CA VAL A 30 9.48 5.36 -11.70
C VAL A 30 8.24 5.72 -10.87
N ARG A 31 8.43 6.47 -9.78
CA ARG A 31 7.33 6.91 -8.92
C ARG A 31 6.38 7.86 -9.64
N GLU A 32 6.89 8.82 -10.41
CA GLU A 32 6.07 9.73 -11.20
C GLU A 32 5.24 8.99 -12.24
N LEU A 33 5.87 8.11 -13.03
CA LEU A 33 5.18 7.33 -14.06
C LEU A 33 4.10 6.41 -13.47
N LEU A 34 4.39 5.76 -12.34
CA LEU A 34 3.43 4.92 -11.64
C LEU A 34 2.23 5.75 -11.15
N THR A 35 2.52 6.90 -10.54
CA THR A 35 1.50 7.82 -10.02
C THR A 35 0.59 8.29 -11.15
N GLU A 36 1.18 8.81 -12.22
CA GLU A 36 0.44 9.27 -13.40
C GLU A 36 -0.45 8.15 -13.97
N ARG A 37 0.10 6.94 -14.10
CA ARG A 37 -0.64 5.81 -14.67
C ARG A 37 -1.82 5.40 -13.79
N LEU A 38 -1.64 5.35 -12.47
CA LEU A 38 -2.70 4.99 -11.53
C LEU A 38 -3.79 6.06 -11.47
N THR A 39 -3.43 7.34 -11.43
CA THR A 39 -4.39 8.46 -11.44
C THR A 39 -5.24 8.47 -12.71
N ARG A 40 -4.67 8.10 -13.86
CA ARG A 40 -5.43 8.04 -15.13
C ARG A 40 -6.33 6.80 -15.25
N THR A 41 -6.03 5.72 -14.54
CA THR A 41 -6.69 4.42 -14.73
C THR A 41 -7.77 4.17 -13.69
N LEU A 42 -7.58 4.66 -12.46
CA LEU A 42 -8.47 4.40 -11.35
C LEU A 42 -9.53 5.51 -11.20
N PRO A 43 -10.82 5.16 -11.02
CA PRO A 43 -11.88 6.14 -10.77
C PRO A 43 -11.65 6.95 -9.49
N TYR A 44 -11.01 6.34 -8.49
CA TYR A 44 -10.64 6.95 -7.21
C TYR A 44 -9.13 6.80 -7.03
N PRO A 45 -8.34 7.88 -7.26
CA PRO A 45 -6.89 7.79 -7.18
C PRO A 45 -6.46 7.60 -5.72
N PRO A 46 -5.63 6.60 -5.42
CA PRO A 46 -5.08 6.39 -4.09
C PRO A 46 -4.01 7.44 -3.76
N GLU A 47 -3.80 7.70 -2.48
CA GLU A 47 -2.61 8.42 -2.02
C GLU A 47 -1.38 7.52 -2.22
N ILE A 48 -0.38 7.97 -2.97
CA ILE A 48 0.86 7.20 -3.19
C ILE A 48 1.98 7.84 -2.38
N VAL A 49 2.56 7.07 -1.46
CA VAL A 49 3.65 7.54 -0.59
C VAL A 49 4.85 6.62 -0.67
N LEU A 50 6.05 7.19 -0.61
CA LEU A 50 7.27 6.41 -0.39
C LEU A 50 7.42 6.18 1.11
N SER A 51 7.73 4.94 1.51
CA SER A 51 8.03 4.64 2.91
C SER A 51 9.31 5.34 3.37
N ASP A 52 9.30 5.93 4.57
CA ASP A 52 10.51 6.42 5.25
C ASP A 52 11.52 5.29 5.54
N PHE A 53 11.05 4.04 5.51
CA PHE A 53 11.85 2.84 5.71
C PHE A 53 11.94 2.02 4.42
N ALA A 54 11.95 2.64 3.24
CA ALA A 54 11.84 1.94 1.96
C ALA A 54 12.81 0.75 1.80
N GLN A 55 14.01 0.80 2.39
CA GLN A 55 14.97 -0.32 2.34
C GLN A 55 14.78 -1.34 3.47
N ASP A 56 14.31 -0.90 4.64
CA ASP A 56 14.25 -1.73 5.86
C ASP A 56 12.83 -2.20 6.19
N ALA A 57 11.83 -1.83 5.39
CA ALA A 57 10.42 -2.09 5.67
C ALA A 57 10.11 -3.57 5.91
N ALA A 58 10.76 -4.48 5.17
CA ALA A 58 10.60 -5.91 5.36
C ALA A 58 11.16 -6.38 6.73
N LEU A 59 12.32 -5.85 7.13
CA LEU A 59 12.94 -6.14 8.41
C LEU A 59 12.10 -5.60 9.57
N LEU A 60 11.63 -4.35 9.46
CA LEU A 60 10.78 -3.74 10.47
C LEU A 60 9.43 -4.47 10.58
N GLY A 61 8.83 -4.87 9.46
CA GLY A 61 7.62 -5.68 9.47
C GLY A 61 7.83 -7.03 10.15
N ALA A 62 8.96 -7.70 9.89
CA ALA A 62 9.32 -8.94 10.57
C ALA A 62 9.49 -8.75 12.08
N LEU A 63 10.13 -7.65 12.51
CA LEU A 63 10.28 -7.31 13.92
C LEU A 63 8.92 -7.07 14.59
N VAL A 64 8.03 -6.29 13.97
CA VAL A 64 6.68 -6.02 14.48
C VAL A 64 5.93 -7.34 14.66
N MET A 65 5.90 -8.20 13.64
CA MET A 65 5.25 -9.51 13.74
C MET A 65 5.84 -10.37 14.86
N ALA A 66 7.17 -10.36 15.02
CA ALA A 66 7.83 -11.10 16.09
C ALA A 66 7.46 -10.56 17.49
N THR A 67 7.29 -9.24 17.63
CA THR A 67 6.85 -8.63 18.90
C THR A 67 5.39 -8.92 19.22
N GLU A 68 4.51 -8.90 18.21
CA GLU A 68 3.08 -9.21 18.38
C GLU A 68 2.83 -10.68 18.67
N ALA A 69 3.71 -11.57 18.19
CA ALA A 69 3.64 -12.99 18.47
C ALA A 69 4.06 -13.35 19.91
N GLN A 70 4.64 -12.41 20.68
CA GLN A 70 4.96 -12.67 22.07
C GLN A 70 3.68 -12.68 22.91
N PRO A 71 3.47 -13.69 23.77
CA PRO A 71 2.36 -13.67 24.70
C PRO A 71 2.51 -12.47 25.64
N ALA A 72 1.38 -11.83 25.97
CA ALA A 72 1.37 -10.75 26.95
C ALA A 72 1.98 -11.26 28.26
N VAL A 73 3.10 -10.65 28.67
CA VAL A 73 3.68 -10.90 30.00
C VAL A 73 2.77 -10.21 31.00
N VAL A 74 1.89 -11.00 31.63
CA VAL A 74 1.07 -10.61 32.78
C VAL A 74 1.85 -10.89 34.06
#